data_AF-A0AAU3SSN3-F1
#
_entry.id   AF-A0AAU3SSN3-F1
#
_cell.length_a   1.000
_cell.length_b   1.000
_cell.length_c   1.000
_cell.angle_alpha   90.00
_cell.angle_beta   90.00
_cell.angle_gamma   90.00
#
_symmetry.space_group_name_H-M   'P 1'
#
loop_
_entity.id
_entity.type
_entity.pdbx_description
1 polymer ?
#
loop_
_entity_poly.entity_id
_entity_poly.type
_entity_poly.pdbx_seq_one_letter_code
_entity_poly.pdbx_strand_id
1 'polypeptide(L)'
;MLERAVRKNRAKVTFVLPADMPAAEVSVVGDFNDWCPGVHPLTLRKDGNRAVTVELPTGSNHSFRYLAADDYWFNDDTADEHDGPNSRIRT
;
A
#
# COMPACT_ATOMS: atom_id res chain seq x y z
N MET A 1 2.62 -7.52 -0.29
CA MET A 1 1.59 -8.33 -0.98
C MET A 1 0.39 -7.44 -1.25
N LEU A 2 -0.17 -7.53 -2.46
CA LEU A 2 -1.34 -6.76 -2.86
C LEU A 2 -2.55 -7.67 -3.11
N GLU A 3 -3.63 -7.48 -2.36
CA GLU A 3 -4.92 -8.13 -2.63
C GLU A 3 -5.84 -7.12 -3.33
N ARG A 4 -6.60 -7.56 -4.34
CA ARG A 4 -7.44 -6.65 -5.14
C ARG A 4 -8.85 -7.22 -5.32
N ALA A 5 -9.85 -6.35 -5.16
CA ALA A 5 -11.23 -6.66 -5.47
C ALA A 5 -11.87 -5.50 -6.24
N VAL A 6 -12.26 -5.74 -7.49
CA VAL A 6 -12.87 -4.72 -8.36
C VAL A 6 -14.39 -4.73 -8.20
N ARG A 7 -15.00 -3.55 -8.07
CA ARG A 7 -16.46 -3.34 -8.05
C ARG A 7 -16.85 -2.14 -8.89
N LYS A 8 -17.45 -2.39 -10.06
CA LYS A 8 -17.91 -1.36 -11.01
C LYS A 8 -16.78 -0.38 -11.36
N ASN A 9 -16.77 0.79 -10.71
CA ASN A 9 -15.85 1.90 -10.99
C ASN A 9 -14.77 2.10 -9.91
N ARG A 10 -14.70 1.19 -8.93
CA ARG A 10 -13.78 1.28 -7.78
C ARG A 10 -13.07 -0.06 -7.57
N ALA A 11 -11.77 -0.02 -7.36
CA ALA A 11 -10.96 -1.14 -6.93
C ALA A 11 -10.65 -1.00 -5.44
N LYS A 12 -10.91 -2.04 -4.66
CA LYS A 12 -10.39 -2.16 -3.30
C LYS A 12 -9.02 -2.79 -3.39
N VAL A 13 -8.00 -2.03 -3.03
CA VAL A 13 -6.62 -2.50 -2.95
C VAL A 13 -6.28 -2.64 -1.48
N THR A 14 -5.97 -3.87 -1.07
CA THR A 14 -5.42 -4.14 0.23
C THR A 14 -3.92 -4.30 0.13
N PHE A 15 -3.21 -3.45 0.84
CA PHE A 15 -1.77 -3.55 1.07
C PHE A 15 -1.54 -4.43 2.29
N VAL A 16 -0.76 -5.50 2.13
CA VAL A 16 -0.51 -6.50 3.18
C VAL A 16 0.99 -6.70 3.36
N LEU A 17 1.44 -6.61 4.61
CA LEU A 17 2.81 -6.89 5.05
C LEU A 17 2.82 -7.88 6.21
N PRO A 18 3.89 -8.69 6.39
CA PRO A 18 4.11 -9.44 7.62
C PRO A 18 4.11 -8.51 8.86
N ALA A 19 3.64 -9.00 10.01
CA ALA A 19 3.58 -8.19 11.23
C ALA A 19 4.95 -7.74 11.76
N ASP A 20 6.00 -8.49 11.45
CA ASP A 20 7.36 -8.29 11.93
C ASP A 20 8.28 -7.59 10.92
N MET A 21 7.81 -7.31 9.70
CA MET A 21 8.62 -6.72 8.64
C MET A 21 7.98 -5.48 8.00
N PRO A 22 8.55 -4.28 8.24
CA PRO A 22 9.44 -3.92 9.36
C PRO A 22 8.66 -3.88 10.69
N ALA A 23 9.29 -4.19 11.83
CA ALA A 23 8.59 -4.27 13.12
C ALA A 23 7.90 -2.97 13.58
N ALA A 24 8.36 -1.82 13.06
CA ALA A 24 7.75 -0.52 13.31
C ALA A 24 6.38 -0.35 12.64
N GLU A 25 5.61 0.65 13.07
CA GLU A 25 4.39 1.04 12.36
C GLU A 25 4.70 1.44 10.92
N VAL A 26 3.82 1.04 9.99
CA VAL A 26 3.99 1.29 8.56
C VAL A 26 2.75 1.99 8.02
N SER A 27 2.94 3.03 7.23
CA SER A 27 1.89 3.63 6.41
C SER A 27 2.13 3.32 4.94
N VAL A 28 1.07 3.06 4.19
CA VAL A 28 1.13 3.18 2.73
C VAL A 28 0.93 4.64 2.36
N VAL A 29 1.71 5.11 1.39
CA VAL A 29 1.77 6.51 0.97
C VAL A 29 1.84 6.55 -0.55
N GLY A 30 1.04 7.38 -1.20
CA GLY A 30 0.98 7.44 -2.66
C GLY A 30 0.18 8.63 -3.18
N ASP A 31 -0.04 8.69 -4.49
CA ASP A 31 -0.81 9.78 -5.10
C ASP A 31 -2.24 9.90 -4.55
N PHE A 32 -2.85 8.78 -4.16
CA PHE A 32 -4.20 8.71 -3.62
C PHE A 32 -4.37 9.30 -2.22
N ASN A 33 -3.27 9.66 -1.53
CA ASN A 33 -3.30 10.39 -0.27
C ASN A 33 -2.31 11.56 -0.25
N ASP A 34 -2.01 12.14 -1.41
CA ASP A 34 -1.11 13.29 -1.57
C ASP A 34 0.28 13.08 -0.95
N TRP A 35 0.74 11.82 -0.96
CA TRP A 35 1.98 11.41 -0.31
C TRP A 35 2.06 11.75 1.19
N CYS A 36 0.90 11.79 1.88
CA CYS A 36 0.80 12.12 3.30
C CYS A 36 0.91 10.85 4.19
N PRO A 37 1.96 10.72 5.03
CA PRO A 37 2.07 9.63 5.99
C PRO A 37 0.95 9.63 7.04
N GLY A 38 0.58 8.44 7.53
CA GLY A 38 -0.38 8.29 8.62
C GLY A 38 -1.85 8.39 8.21
N VAL A 39 -2.15 8.73 6.95
CA VAL A 39 -3.52 8.66 6.41
C VAL A 39 -3.97 7.20 6.25
N HIS A 40 -3.05 6.31 5.87
CA HIS A 40 -3.33 4.88 5.65
C HIS A 40 -2.32 3.98 6.39
N PRO A 41 -2.35 3.95 7.74
CA PRO A 41 -1.51 3.06 8.53
C PRO A 41 -1.98 1.61 8.40
N LEU A 42 -1.03 0.68 8.32
CA LEU A 42 -1.30 -0.76 8.30
C LEU A 42 -1.62 -1.24 9.72
N THR A 43 -2.70 -2.00 9.84
CA THR A 43 -3.21 -2.50 11.14
C THR A 43 -3.09 -4.01 11.23
N LEU A 44 -2.77 -4.52 12.42
CA LEU A 44 -2.64 -5.96 12.66
C LEU A 44 -3.98 -6.68 12.45
N ARG A 45 -3.97 -7.69 11.59
CA ARG A 45 -5.07 -8.61 11.32
C ARG A 45 -4.95 -9.85 12.19
N LYS A 46 -6.05 -10.60 12.28
CA LYS A 46 -6.14 -11.86 13.05
C LYS A 46 -5.26 -12.98 12.46
N ASP A 47 -4.89 -12.87 11.19
CA ASP A 47 -4.05 -13.84 10.47
C ASP A 47 -2.55 -13.65 10.74
N GLY A 48 -2.15 -12.66 11.55
CA GLY A 48 -0.76 -12.35 11.86
C GLY A 48 -0.07 -11.42 10.85
N ASN A 49 -0.79 -10.91 9.86
CA ASN A 49 -0.29 -9.88 8.95
C ASN A 49 -0.78 -8.50 9.37
N ARG A 50 -0.17 -7.44 8.83
CA ARG A 50 -0.69 -6.07 8.92
C ARG A 50 -1.22 -5.65 7.55
N ALA A 51 -2.32 -4.90 7.56
CA ALA A 51 -2.89 -4.43 6.30
C ALA A 51 -3.69 -3.14 6.42
N VAL A 52 -3.90 -2.52 5.26
CA VAL A 52 -4.82 -1.40 5.06
C VAL A 52 -5.47 -1.54 3.68
N THR A 53 -6.75 -1.18 3.59
CA THR A 53 -7.49 -1.21 2.32
C THR A 53 -7.79 0.21 1.87
N VAL A 54 -7.39 0.54 0.64
CA VAL A 54 -7.65 1.82 -0.02
C VAL A 54 -8.59 1.58 -1.20
N GLU A 55 -9.57 2.46 -1.39
CA GLU A 55 -10.45 2.42 -2.54
C GLU A 55 -9.96 3.38 -3.63
N LEU A 56 -9.60 2.84 -4.78
CA LEU A 56 -9.03 3.58 -5.91
C LEU A 56 -9.97 3.52 -7.13
N PRO A 57 -9.94 4.53 -8.02
CA PRO A 57 -10.63 4.45 -9.30
C PRO A 57 -10.13 3.28 -10.15
N THR A 58 -11.02 2.58 -10.85
CA THR A 58 -10.63 1.57 -11.84
C THR A 58 -10.12 2.21 -13.14
N GLY A 59 -9.30 1.50 -13.90
CA GLY A 59 -8.70 1.96 -15.14
C GLY A 59 -7.58 2.99 -14.94
N SER A 60 -6.98 3.05 -13.75
CA SER A 60 -6.01 4.07 -13.36
C SER A 60 -4.70 3.44 -12.87
N ASN A 61 -3.61 4.20 -12.97
CA ASN A 61 -2.31 3.82 -12.45
C ASN A 61 -1.98 4.69 -11.25
N HIS A 62 -1.59 4.06 -10.15
CA HIS A 62 -1.26 4.73 -8.90
C HIS A 62 0.17 4.43 -8.48
N SER A 63 0.90 5.46 -8.07
CA SER A 63 2.24 5.35 -7.50
C SER A 63 2.17 5.37 -5.98
N PHE A 64 2.91 4.47 -5.34
CA PHE A 64 2.93 4.36 -3.89
C PHE A 64 4.27 3.82 -3.36
N ARG A 65 4.49 3.97 -2.06
CA ARG A 65 5.57 3.37 -1.26
C ARG A 65 5.08 3.10 0.17
N TYR A 66 5.82 2.27 0.89
CA TYR A 66 5.66 2.11 2.33
C TYR A 66 6.64 3.00 3.08
N LEU A 67 6.15 3.64 4.15
CA LEU A 67 6.96 4.40 5.10
C LEU A 67 6.86 3.77 6.48
N ALA A 68 7.99 3.35 7.03
CA ALA A 68 8.11 2.92 8.41
C ALA A 68 8.80 3.99 9.28
N ALA A 69 9.08 3.66 10.55
CA ALA A 69 9.86 4.51 11.44
C ALA A 69 11.24 4.89 10.85
N ASP A 70 11.81 5.97 11.38
CA ASP A 70 13.13 6.50 11.00
C ASP A 70 13.25 6.85 9.50
N ASP A 71 12.15 7.32 8.90
CA ASP A 71 12.05 7.64 7.48
C ASP A 71 12.47 6.48 6.55
N TYR A 72 12.26 5.23 7.00
CA TYR A 72 12.59 4.06 6.21
C TYR A 72 11.54 3.83 5.11
N TRP A 73 11.92 4.15 3.88
CA TRP A 73 11.10 3.95 2.68
C TRP A 73 11.43 2.65 1.96
N PHE A 74 10.40 1.87 1.65
CA PHE A 74 10.55 0.63 0.89
C PHE A 74 9.36 0.39 -0.04
N ASN A 75 9.58 -0.51 -1.00
CA ASN A 75 8.65 -0.82 -2.08
C ASN A 75 7.94 -2.14 -1.83
N ASP A 76 6.86 -2.39 -2.58
CA ASP A 76 6.22 -3.71 -2.59
C ASP A 76 6.80 -4.54 -3.74
N ASP A 77 7.44 -5.66 -3.42
CA ASP A 77 7.98 -6.60 -4.42
C ASP A 77 6.90 -7.22 -5.31
N THR A 78 5.63 -7.14 -4.88
CA THR A 78 4.45 -7.64 -5.62
C THR A 78 3.69 -6.54 -6.36
N ALA A 79 4.27 -5.32 -6.45
CA ALA A 79 3.75 -4.25 -7.28
C ALA A 79 3.71 -4.67 -8.77
N ASP A 80 2.80 -4.07 -9.54
CA ASP A 80 2.71 -4.39 -10.98
C ASP A 80 3.97 -3.93 -11.72
N GLU A 81 4.47 -2.76 -11.36
CA GLU A 81 5.63 -2.13 -11.97
C GLU A 81 6.40 -1.30 -10.94
N HIS A 82 7.63 -0.95 -11.30
CA HIS A 82 8.46 0.01 -10.56
C HIS A 82 8.85 1.15 -11.49
N ASP A 83 8.73 2.38 -10.99
CA ASP A 83 9.06 3.60 -11.73
C ASP A 83 9.94 4.48 -10.85
N GLY A 84 11.24 4.44 -11.13
CA GLY A 84 12.27 5.00 -10.27
C GLY A 84 12.16 4.43 -8.84
N PRO A 85 12.00 5.28 -7.81
CA PRO A 85 11.90 4.81 -6.43
C PRO A 85 10.51 4.27 -6.06
N ASN A 86 9.50 4.39 -6.93
CA ASN A 86 8.10 4.14 -6.57
C ASN A 86 7.61 2.78 -7.06
N SER A 87 6.77 2.12 -6.25
CA SER A 87 5.93 1.01 -6.70
C SER A 87 4.72 1.55 -7.46
N ARG A 88 4.25 0.81 -8.46
CA ARG A 88 3.04 1.14 -9.23
C ARG A 88 2.01 0.03 -9.15
N ILE A 89 0.75 0.44 -9.03
CA ILE A 89 -0.40 -0.46 -9.07
C ILE A 89 -1.40 0.02 -10.11
N ARG A 90 -1.92 -0.92 -10.90
CA ARG A 90 -3.01 -0.72 -11.86
C ARG A 90 -4.31 -1.23 -11.24
N THR A 91 -5.33 -0.40 -11.26
CA THR A 91 -6.66 -0.68 -10.68
C THR A 91 -7.76 -0.72 -11.72
#